data_AF-A0A950YPK3-F1
#
_entry.id   AF-A0A950YPK3-F1
#
_cell.length_a   1.000
_cell.length_b   1.000
_cell.length_c   1.000
_cell.angle_alpha   90.00
_cell.angle_beta   90.00
_cell.angle_gamma   90.00
#
_symmetry.space_group_name_H-M   'P 1'
#
loop_
_entity.id
_entity.type
_entity.pdbx_description
1 polymer ?
#
loop_
_entity_poly.entity_id
_entity_poly.type
_entity_poly.pdbx_seq_one_letter_code
_entity_poly.pdbx_strand_id
1 'polypeptide(L)'
;MKLGRFVIDSHVHAQRFAAGPALAAATGEEAERNPWEQLSHTMGGLTPYDNSERLIYDMDCYGVDRCVLLPAFGMTNELNAEIVARHPDRFVAVCNAQAYLRRVAEGEEEWSIAGVCAELDRLLCTGNYAGIGRRRRRCPIRRAPTGW
;
A
#
# COMPACT_ATOMS: atom_id res chain seq x y z
N MET A 1 25.62 -0.97 7.12
CA MET A 1 25.47 -0.25 8.40
C MET A 1 26.74 0.56 8.70
N LYS A 2 26.62 1.86 8.96
CA LYS A 2 27.76 2.70 9.41
C LYS A 2 27.74 2.77 10.94
N LEU A 3 28.89 2.59 11.60
CA LEU A 3 28.95 2.64 13.06
C LEU A 3 28.35 3.95 13.59
N GLY A 4 27.48 3.85 14.60
CA GLY A 4 26.84 5.02 15.24
C GLY A 4 25.64 5.61 14.50
N ARG A 5 25.20 5.05 13.37
CA ARG A 5 24.01 5.52 12.65
C ARG A 5 23.13 4.35 12.19
N PHE A 6 21.84 4.42 12.51
CA PHE A 6 20.82 3.51 12.04
C PHE A 6 19.66 4.31 11.45
N VAL A 7 19.43 4.19 10.14
CA VAL A 7 18.37 4.93 9.42
C VAL A 7 17.24 4.00 9.07
N ILE A 8 16.03 4.39 9.47
CA ILE A 8 14.78 3.70 9.11
C ILE A 8 13.97 4.63 8.22
N ASP A 9 13.65 4.19 7.00
CA ASP A 9 12.62 4.84 6.20
C ASP A 9 11.24 4.30 6.59
N SER A 10 10.38 5.18 7.06
CA SER A 10 9.05 4.81 7.58
C SER A 10 7.95 4.82 6.53
N HIS A 11 8.24 5.19 5.28
CA HIS A 11 7.23 5.28 4.23
C HIS A 11 7.70 4.69 2.90
N VAL A 12 7.70 3.36 2.79
CA VAL A 12 8.24 2.69 1.61
C VAL A 12 7.24 1.74 0.98
N HIS A 13 7.31 1.67 -0.35
CA HIS A 13 6.60 0.70 -1.15
C HIS A 13 7.61 -0.11 -1.96
N ALA A 14 7.76 -1.40 -1.63
CA ALA A 14 8.58 -2.35 -2.40
C ALA A 14 7.82 -2.92 -3.62
N GLN A 15 6.50 -2.77 -3.64
CA GLN A 15 5.65 -3.20 -4.75
C GLN A 15 5.59 -2.13 -5.86
N ARG A 16 5.42 -2.57 -7.11
CA ARG A 16 5.29 -1.71 -8.31
C ARG A 16 4.19 -2.19 -9.25
N PHE A 17 3.87 -1.34 -10.24
CA PHE A 17 2.85 -1.60 -11.25
C PHE A 17 3.40 -1.23 -12.63
N ALA A 18 3.07 -2.02 -13.64
CA ALA A 18 3.31 -1.70 -15.04
C ALA A 18 2.13 -0.89 -15.61
N ALA A 19 1.94 0.34 -15.11
CA ALA A 19 0.75 1.13 -15.42
C ALA A 19 0.74 1.76 -16.83
N GLY A 20 1.88 1.80 -17.53
CA GLY A 20 2.05 2.53 -18.80
C GLY A 20 0.98 2.23 -19.85
N PRO A 21 0.78 0.96 -20.26
CA PRO A 21 -0.24 0.62 -21.25
C PRO A 21 -1.67 0.95 -20.81
N ALA A 22 -2.01 0.65 -19.55
CA ALA A 22 -3.35 0.91 -19.00
C ALA A 22 -3.63 2.41 -18.82
N LEU A 23 -2.59 3.20 -18.52
CA LEU A 23 -2.67 4.65 -18.42
C LEU A 23 -2.79 5.31 -19.80
N ALA A 24 -2.06 4.82 -20.79
CA ALA A 24 -2.17 5.32 -22.17
C ALA A 24 -3.54 5.03 -22.80
N ALA A 25 -4.18 3.93 -22.41
CA ALA A 25 -5.54 3.60 -22.82
C ALA A 25 -6.62 4.43 -22.10
N ALA A 26 -6.31 5.03 -20.95
CA ALA A 26 -7.22 5.93 -20.26
C ALA A 26 -7.24 7.30 -20.97
N THR A 27 -8.31 7.56 -21.72
CA THR A 27 -8.54 8.81 -22.45
C THR A 27 -9.75 9.56 -21.89
N GLY A 28 -9.75 10.90 -21.98
CA GLY A 28 -10.86 11.77 -21.56
C GLY A 28 -10.42 13.04 -20.84
N GLU A 29 -11.29 14.07 -20.82
CA GLU A 29 -11.01 15.38 -20.19
C GLU A 29 -10.61 15.26 -18.71
N GLU A 30 -11.15 14.27 -17.99
CA GLU A 30 -10.88 14.05 -16.57
C GLU A 30 -9.46 13.51 -16.34
N ALA A 31 -8.94 12.68 -17.26
CA ALA A 31 -7.56 12.19 -17.23
C ALA A 31 -6.55 13.30 -17.52
N GLU A 32 -6.89 14.26 -18.38
CA GLU A 32 -6.06 15.42 -18.69
C GLU A 32 -6.03 16.44 -17.54
N ARG A 33 -7.17 16.61 -16.85
CA ARG A 33 -7.32 17.58 -15.77
C ARG A 33 -6.68 17.12 -14.45
N ASN A 34 -6.66 15.82 -14.15
CA ASN A 34 -6.00 15.27 -12.97
C ASN A 34 -5.26 13.94 -13.25
N PRO A 35 -4.06 14.01 -13.88
CA PRO A 35 -3.32 12.82 -14.28
C PRO A 35 -2.90 11.93 -13.10
N TRP A 36 -2.73 12.51 -11.90
CA TRP A 36 -2.34 11.76 -10.70
C TRP A 36 -3.49 10.94 -10.11
N GLU A 37 -4.70 11.46 -10.17
CA GLU A 37 -5.90 10.72 -9.75
C GLU A 37 -6.20 9.60 -10.73
N GLN A 38 -6.08 9.86 -12.03
CA GLN A 38 -6.17 8.83 -13.07
C GLN A 38 -5.13 7.72 -12.85
N LEU A 39 -3.87 8.07 -12.58
CA LEU A 39 -2.83 7.08 -12.27
C LEU A 39 -3.18 6.24 -11.04
N SER A 40 -3.61 6.87 -9.95
CA SER A 40 -4.03 6.18 -8.71
C SER A 40 -5.21 5.22 -8.96
N HIS A 41 -6.16 5.62 -9.81
CA HIS A 41 -7.30 4.79 -10.19
C HIS A 41 -6.85 3.59 -11.02
N THR A 42 -6.08 3.83 -12.09
CA THR A 42 -5.52 2.80 -12.95
C THR A 42 -4.71 1.77 -12.17
N MET A 43 -3.79 2.21 -11.29
CA MET A 43 -3.01 1.31 -10.43
C MET A 43 -3.89 0.46 -9.51
N GLY A 44 -5.02 0.99 -9.05
CA GLY A 44 -5.95 0.26 -8.20
C GLY A 44 -6.57 -0.99 -8.83
N GLY A 45 -6.62 -1.06 -10.16
CA GLY A 45 -7.10 -2.23 -10.92
C GLY A 45 -5.99 -3.13 -11.45
N LEU A 46 -4.73 -2.84 -11.17
CA LEU A 46 -3.59 -3.61 -11.66
C LEU A 46 -3.05 -4.54 -10.58
N THR A 47 -2.50 -5.67 -11.00
CA THR A 47 -1.80 -6.58 -10.11
C THR A 47 -0.40 -6.01 -9.79
N PRO A 48 -0.07 -5.78 -8.51
CA PRO A 48 1.28 -5.38 -8.11
C PRO A 48 2.28 -6.52 -8.30
N TYR A 49 3.55 -6.20 -8.48
CA TYR A 49 4.66 -7.16 -8.47
C TYR A 49 5.76 -6.73 -7.50
N ASP A 50 6.58 -7.70 -7.07
CA ASP A 50 7.73 -7.44 -6.19
C ASP A 50 8.84 -6.70 -6.94
N ASN A 51 9.29 -5.59 -6.38
CA ASN A 51 10.42 -4.80 -6.85
C ASN A 51 11.41 -4.51 -5.70
N SER A 52 11.46 -5.40 -4.71
CA SER A 52 12.31 -5.32 -3.51
C SER A 52 13.79 -5.27 -3.84
N GLU A 53 14.27 -6.05 -4.83
CA GLU A 53 15.66 -6.02 -5.32
C GLU A 53 16.14 -4.61 -5.67
N ARG A 54 15.31 -3.86 -6.42
CA ARG A 54 15.65 -2.48 -6.81
C ARG A 54 15.62 -1.54 -5.61
N LEU A 55 14.68 -1.75 -4.68
CA LEU A 55 14.62 -0.98 -3.45
C LEU A 55 15.84 -1.23 -2.56
N ILE A 56 16.31 -2.48 -2.44
CA ILE A 56 17.51 -2.85 -1.69
C ILE A 56 18.74 -2.15 -2.29
N TYR A 57 18.86 -2.14 -3.62
CA TYR A 57 19.90 -1.38 -4.29
C TYR A 57 19.89 0.11 -3.90
N ASP A 58 18.71 0.75 -3.92
CA ASP A 58 18.58 2.16 -3.53
C ASP A 58 18.89 2.36 -2.03
N MET A 59 18.46 1.43 -1.16
CA MET A 59 18.81 1.45 0.27
C MET A 59 20.32 1.43 0.49
N ASP A 60 21.04 0.58 -0.25
CA ASP A 60 22.50 0.48 -0.16
C ASP A 60 23.18 1.76 -0.68
N CYS A 61 22.69 2.34 -1.78
CA CYS A 61 23.20 3.60 -2.32
C CYS A 61 23.05 4.78 -1.35
N TYR A 62 21.89 4.89 -0.69
CA TYR A 62 21.58 6.01 0.21
C TYR A 62 21.92 5.73 1.68
N GLY A 63 22.34 4.51 1.99
CA GLY A 63 22.62 4.08 3.36
C GLY A 63 21.38 4.09 4.25
N VAL A 64 20.27 3.53 3.77
CA VAL A 64 19.07 3.24 4.57
C VAL A 64 19.22 1.82 5.12
N ASP A 65 19.15 1.67 6.44
CA ASP A 65 19.43 0.39 7.08
C ASP A 65 18.17 -0.51 7.15
N ARG A 66 16.98 0.09 7.32
CA ARG A 66 15.69 -0.62 7.25
C ARG A 66 14.58 0.23 6.64
N CYS A 67 13.58 -0.44 6.07
CA CYS A 67 12.38 0.19 5.54
C CYS A 67 11.10 -0.42 6.14
N VAL A 68 10.11 0.43 6.39
CA VAL A 68 8.74 0.04 6.74
C VAL A 68 7.92 -0.03 5.46
N LEU A 69 7.45 -1.23 5.12
CA LEU A 69 6.64 -1.50 3.93
C LEU A 69 5.16 -1.25 4.24
N LEU A 70 4.53 -0.38 3.45
CA LEU A 70 3.10 -0.09 3.54
C LEU A 70 2.37 -0.58 2.29
N PRO A 71 1.18 -1.17 2.41
CA PRO A 71 0.28 -1.36 1.28
C PRO A 71 -0.31 0.00 0.82
N ALA A 72 -0.35 0.23 -0.50
CA ALA A 72 -1.03 1.34 -1.13
C ALA A 72 -1.58 0.95 -2.52
N PHE A 73 -2.58 1.67 -3.04
CA PHE A 73 -3.01 1.57 -4.45
C PHE A 73 -3.06 0.16 -5.08
N GLY A 74 -3.88 -0.77 -4.57
CA GLY A 74 -3.96 -2.12 -5.14
C GLY A 74 -2.86 -3.09 -4.66
N MET A 75 -1.85 -2.59 -3.93
CA MET A 75 -0.86 -3.41 -3.24
C MET A 75 -1.48 -4.28 -2.15
N THR A 76 -0.94 -5.48 -1.98
CA THR A 76 -1.46 -6.48 -1.05
C THR A 76 -0.63 -6.54 0.24
N ASN A 77 -1.25 -6.95 1.35
CA ASN A 77 -0.54 -7.16 2.61
C ASN A 77 0.37 -8.40 2.51
N GLU A 78 -0.09 -9.40 1.75
CA GLU A 78 0.52 -10.71 1.58
C GLU A 78 1.87 -10.58 0.88
N LEU A 79 1.93 -9.81 -0.22
CA LEU A 79 3.19 -9.59 -0.93
C LEU A 79 4.21 -8.82 -0.07
N ASN A 80 3.77 -7.88 0.77
CA ASN A 80 4.67 -7.25 1.75
C ASN A 80 5.21 -8.24 2.78
N ALA A 81 4.38 -9.16 3.28
CA ALA A 81 4.81 -10.19 4.22
C ALA A 81 5.81 -11.16 3.57
N GLU A 82 5.60 -11.56 2.32
CA GLU A 82 6.55 -12.38 1.55
C GLU A 82 7.91 -11.69 1.36
N ILE A 83 7.90 -10.39 1.06
CA ILE A 83 9.13 -9.59 0.94
C ILE A 83 9.88 -9.52 2.29
N VAL A 84 9.17 -9.30 3.39
CA VAL A 84 9.76 -9.31 4.74
C VAL A 84 10.34 -10.68 5.07
N ALA A 85 9.66 -11.77 4.73
CA ALA A 85 10.15 -13.12 4.97
C ALA A 85 11.47 -13.41 4.21
N ARG A 86 11.64 -12.85 3.01
CA ARG A 86 12.89 -12.96 2.23
C ARG A 86 14.02 -12.07 2.74
N HIS A 87 13.72 -10.88 3.26
CA HIS A 87 14.73 -9.93 3.73
C HIS A 87 14.37 -9.34 5.11
N PRO A 88 14.32 -10.17 6.16
CA PRO A 88 13.85 -9.76 7.49
C PRO A 88 14.81 -8.78 8.19
N ASP A 89 16.06 -8.69 7.74
CA ASP A 89 17.04 -7.75 8.23
C ASP A 89 16.87 -6.34 7.63
N ARG A 90 16.20 -6.24 6.47
CA ARG A 90 15.98 -5.00 5.71
C ARG A 90 14.58 -4.44 5.88
N PHE A 91 13.56 -5.28 6.06
CA PHE A 91 12.17 -4.85 6.02
C PHE A 91 11.37 -5.21 7.26
N VAL A 92 10.40 -4.36 7.58
CA VAL A 92 9.24 -4.67 8.41
C VAL A 92 8.00 -4.24 7.64
N ALA A 93 6.87 -4.93 7.81
CA ALA A 93 5.63 -4.58 7.13
C ALA A 93 4.58 -4.07 8.13
N VAL A 94 3.75 -3.13 7.69
CA VAL A 94 2.47 -2.82 8.31
C VAL A 94 1.34 -3.31 7.43
N CYS A 95 0.17 -3.58 8.03
CA CYS A 95 -1.01 -4.03 7.31
C CYS A 95 -2.09 -2.94 7.22
N ASN A 96 -3.04 -3.15 6.30
CA ASN A 96 -4.29 -2.40 6.27
C ASN A 96 -5.44 -3.32 5.85
N ALA A 97 -6.69 -2.93 6.12
CA ALA A 97 -7.89 -3.67 5.76
C ALA A 97 -8.23 -3.61 4.26
N GLN A 98 -7.23 -3.69 3.36
CA GLN A 98 -7.42 -3.53 1.92
C GLN A 98 -8.37 -4.57 1.34
N ALA A 99 -8.27 -5.83 1.74
CA ALA A 99 -9.14 -6.90 1.24
C ALA A 99 -10.60 -6.65 1.62
N TYR A 100 -10.86 -6.27 2.87
CA TYR A 100 -12.20 -5.85 3.32
C TYR A 100 -12.70 -4.64 2.55
N LEU A 101 -11.89 -3.58 2.44
CA LEU A 101 -12.28 -2.36 1.73
C LEU A 101 -12.51 -2.59 0.23
N ARG A 102 -11.84 -3.59 -0.38
CA ARG A 102 -12.07 -4.00 -1.76
C ARG A 102 -13.43 -4.66 -1.91
N ARG A 103 -13.78 -5.64 -1.06
CA ARG A 103 -15.11 -6.28 -1.07
C ARG A 103 -16.24 -5.26 -0.88
N VAL A 104 -16.03 -4.29 0.01
CA VAL A 104 -16.97 -3.17 0.20
C VAL A 104 -17.10 -2.32 -1.06
N ALA A 105 -15.99 -2.05 -1.76
CA ALA A 105 -16.02 -1.27 -3.00
C ALA A 105 -16.68 -2.03 -4.16
N GLU A 106 -16.56 -3.35 -4.18
CA GLU A 106 -17.19 -4.26 -5.14
C GLU A 106 -18.67 -4.52 -4.83
N GLY A 107 -19.15 -4.08 -3.66
CA GLY A 107 -20.54 -4.25 -3.22
C GLY A 107 -20.84 -5.63 -2.63
N GLU A 108 -19.82 -6.44 -2.36
CA GLU A 108 -19.96 -7.77 -1.75
C GLU A 108 -20.29 -7.70 -0.26
N GLU A 109 -19.89 -6.62 0.41
CA GLU A 109 -20.04 -6.44 1.86
C GLU A 109 -20.41 -4.99 2.19
N GLU A 110 -21.28 -4.78 3.18
CA GLU A 110 -21.59 -3.42 3.65
C GLU A 110 -20.45 -2.88 4.52
N TRP A 111 -20.13 -1.60 4.36
CA TRP A 111 -19.11 -0.95 5.17
C TRP A 111 -19.54 -0.90 6.64
N SER A 112 -18.66 -1.35 7.54
CA SER A 112 -18.79 -1.20 8.98
C SER A 112 -17.41 -1.04 9.62
N ILE A 113 -17.36 -0.33 10.75
CA ILE A 113 -16.13 -0.23 11.53
C ILE A 113 -15.71 -1.60 12.09
N ALA A 114 -16.68 -2.45 12.42
CA ALA A 114 -16.43 -3.80 12.92
C ALA A 114 -15.72 -4.67 11.87
N GLY A 115 -16.12 -4.59 10.60
CA GLY A 115 -15.46 -5.32 9.51
C GLY A 115 -14.01 -4.87 9.29
N VAL A 116 -13.74 -3.57 9.37
CA VAL A 116 -12.36 -3.03 9.34
C VAL A 116 -11.56 -3.57 10.53
N CYS A 117 -12.10 -3.50 11.74
CA CYS A 117 -11.42 -3.99 12.94
C CYS A 117 -11.16 -5.49 12.88
N ALA A 118 -12.12 -6.30 12.41
CA ALA A 118 -11.97 -7.75 12.29
C ALA A 118 -10.86 -8.14 11.30
N GLU A 119 -10.76 -7.46 10.16
CA GLU A 119 -9.70 -7.71 9.19
C GLU A 119 -8.32 -7.29 9.74
N LEU A 120 -8.24 -6.15 10.43
CA LEU A 120 -6.99 -5.72 11.07
C LEU A 120 -6.56 -6.67 12.19
N ASP A 121 -7.49 -7.12 13.02
CA ASP A 121 -7.22 -8.09 14.09
C ASP A 121 -6.69 -9.40 13.51
N ARG A 122 -7.38 -9.95 12.50
CA ARG A 122 -6.94 -11.14 11.75
C ARG A 122 -5.52 -11.00 11.23
N LEU A 123 -5.18 -9.86 10.63
CA LEU A 123 -3.85 -9.60 10.07
C LEU A 123 -2.80 -9.47 11.17
N LEU A 124 -3.05 -8.65 12.20
CA LEU A 124 -2.10 -8.41 13.29
C LEU A 124 -1.83 -9.67 14.12
N CYS A 125 -2.84 -10.52 14.34
CA CYS A 125 -2.69 -11.80 15.04
C CYS A 125 -1.74 -12.79 14.36
N THR A 126 -1.45 -12.62 13.06
CA THR A 126 -0.47 -13.48 12.38
C THR A 126 0.97 -13.29 12.87
N GLY A 127 1.28 -12.15 13.50
CA GLY A 127 2.65 -11.77 13.86
C GLY A 127 3.52 -11.32 12.67
N ASN A 128 2.99 -11.33 11.45
CA ASN A 128 3.74 -10.94 10.25
C ASN A 128 3.83 -9.41 10.06
N TYR A 129 3.04 -8.64 10.81
CA TYR A 129 2.94 -7.19 10.65
C TYR A 129 3.24 -6.47 11.97
N ALA A 130 4.02 -5.41 11.89
CA ALA A 130 4.44 -4.60 13.05
C ALA A 130 3.43 -3.50 13.44
N GLY A 131 2.35 -3.32 12.67
CA GLY A 131 1.34 -2.30 12.93
C GLY A 131 0.42 -2.03 11.74
N ILE A 132 -0.27 -0.88 11.77
CA ILE A 132 -1.30 -0.50 10.79
C ILE A 132 -0.84 0.68 9.92
N GLY A 133 -1.00 0.59 8.59
CA GLY A 133 -0.75 1.67 7.63
C GLY A 133 -0.87 1.20 6.17
N ARG A 134 -1.03 2.03 5.14
CA ARG A 134 -1.41 3.46 5.08
C ARG A 134 -2.92 3.59 4.90
N ARG A 135 -3.55 4.55 5.58
CA ARG A 135 -4.98 4.88 5.42
C ARG A 135 -5.30 5.41 4.01
N ARG A 136 -6.24 4.78 3.30
CA ARG A 136 -6.98 5.44 2.21
C ARG A 136 -8.08 6.30 2.83
N ARG A 137 -8.22 7.56 2.39
CA ARG A 137 -9.19 8.54 2.94
C ARG A 137 -10.67 8.19 2.66
N ARG A 138 -10.98 7.15 1.91
CA ARG A 138 -12.34 6.85 1.48
C ARG A 138 -13.05 5.95 2.49
N CYS A 139 -13.67 6.57 3.49
CA CYS A 139 -14.90 5.99 4.05
C CYS A 139 -15.97 6.17 2.96
N PRO A 140 -16.56 5.08 2.40
CA PRO A 140 -17.56 5.19 1.33
C PRO A 140 -18.79 6.02 1.73
N ILE A 141 -19.02 6.18 3.03
CA ILE A 141 -20.24 6.77 3.61
C ILE A 141 -20.23 8.30 3.63
N ARG A 142 -19.11 8.99 3.37
CA ARG A 142 -19.08 10.45 3.47
C ARG A 142 -19.52 11.13 2.16
N ARG A 143 -20.85 11.22 1.96
CA ARG A 143 -21.50 12.03 0.91
C ARG A 143 -21.77 13.50 1.29
N ALA A 144 -21.43 13.94 2.50
CA ALA A 144 -21.60 15.35 2.88
C ALA A 144 -20.24 16.02 3.14
N PRO A 145 -19.96 17.19 2.55
CA PRO A 145 -18.90 18.04 3.05
C PRO A 145 -19.28 18.43 4.48
N THR A 146 -18.41 18.17 5.45
CA THR A 146 -18.54 18.88 6.72
C THR A 146 -18.23 20.33 6.41
N GLY A 147 -19.28 21.16 6.43
CA GLY A 147 -19.12 22.61 6.53
C GLY A 147 -18.17 22.92 7.68
N TRP A 148 -17.18 23.72 7.37
CA TRP A 148 -16.59 24.63 8.34
C TRP A 148 -17.50 25.85 8.40
#